data_AF-A0ABD2SCE0-F1
#
_entry.id   AF-A0ABD2SCE0-F1
#
_cell.length_a   1.000
_cell.length_b   1.000
_cell.length_c   1.000
_cell.angle_alpha   90.00
_cell.angle_beta   90.00
_cell.angle_gamma   90.00
#
_symmetry.space_group_name_H-M   'P 1'
#
loop_
_entity.id
_entity.type
_entity.pdbx_description
1 polymer ?
#
loop_
_entity_poly.entity_id
_entity_poly.type
_entity_poly.pdbx_seq_one_letter_code
_entity_poly.pdbx_strand_id
1 'polypeptide(L)'
;MGAMSAYGYEIIQTLIVDIEPDIHVKRAMNEINAAARLRVAANEKAEAEKILQIKKAEGEAESKYLSGLGLARQRQAIVDGLRDSVLAFSENVPGTSPRDVMDMVLVTQYFDTIKEIGASSKSSAVFIPHGPGAVKDVASQIREGLLQAESIQH
;
A
#
# COMPACT_ATOMS: atom_id res chain seq x y z
N MET A 1 -7.98 18.29 -76.73
CA MET A 1 -6.78 18.81 -77.41
C MET A 1 -6.58 20.24 -76.93
N GLY A 2 -5.60 20.48 -76.08
CA GLY A 2 -5.45 21.78 -75.39
C GLY A 2 -5.15 22.92 -76.36
N ALA A 3 -5.53 24.14 -76.02
CA ALA A 3 -5.39 25.32 -76.89
C ALA A 3 -3.97 25.54 -77.44
N MET A 4 -2.94 25.04 -76.74
CA MET A 4 -1.52 25.16 -77.14
C MET A 4 -1.02 24.04 -78.07
N SER A 5 -1.76 22.93 -78.18
CA SER A 5 -1.40 21.80 -79.04
C SER A 5 -1.52 22.15 -80.53
N ALA A 6 -2.40 23.11 -80.89
CA ALA A 6 -2.51 23.65 -82.25
C ALA A 6 -1.27 24.45 -82.71
N TYR A 7 -0.42 24.89 -81.77
CA TYR A 7 0.81 25.63 -82.03
C TYR A 7 2.08 24.77 -81.90
N GLY A 8 1.95 23.44 -81.78
CA GLY A 8 3.09 22.53 -81.68
C GLY A 8 3.74 22.48 -80.29
N TYR A 9 3.11 23.05 -79.26
CA TYR A 9 3.59 23.00 -77.87
C TYR A 9 2.81 21.97 -77.04
N GLU A 10 3.53 21.12 -76.31
CA GLU A 10 2.99 20.16 -75.35
C GLU A 10 3.28 20.62 -73.91
N ILE A 11 2.23 20.81 -73.10
CA ILE A 11 2.38 21.20 -71.70
C ILE A 11 2.60 19.94 -70.86
N ILE A 12 3.85 19.74 -70.41
CA ILE A 12 4.25 18.55 -69.65
C ILE A 12 3.74 18.60 -68.19
N GLN A 13 3.81 19.77 -67.55
CA GLN A 13 3.30 20.00 -66.19
C GLN A 13 3.05 21.49 -65.97
N THR A 14 1.98 21.83 -65.26
CA THR A 14 1.73 23.18 -64.75
C THR A 14 1.88 23.17 -63.23
N LEU A 15 2.79 23.97 -62.70
CA LEU A 15 2.96 24.15 -61.26
C LEU A 15 2.08 25.32 -60.84
N ILE A 16 1.14 25.05 -59.93
CA ILE A 16 0.42 26.12 -59.25
C ILE A 16 1.41 26.76 -58.27
N VAL A 17 1.80 27.99 -58.56
CA VAL A 17 2.83 28.72 -57.81
C VAL A 17 2.29 29.42 -56.56
N ASP A 18 1.01 29.78 -56.55
CA ASP A 18 0.38 30.37 -55.37
C ASP A 18 -1.14 30.18 -55.36
N ILE A 19 -1.70 29.95 -54.17
CA ILE A 19 -3.13 29.97 -53.88
C ILE A 19 -3.27 30.71 -52.56
N GLU A 20 -3.76 31.94 -52.60
CA GLU A 20 -4.05 32.71 -51.39
C GLU A 20 -5.54 32.56 -51.02
N PRO A 21 -5.87 31.78 -49.98
CA PRO A 21 -7.22 31.75 -49.45
C PRO A 21 -7.53 33.06 -48.70
N ASP A 22 -8.81 33.37 -48.56
CA ASP A 22 -9.28 34.51 -47.79
C ASP A 22 -8.71 34.50 -46.35
N ILE A 23 -8.36 35.68 -45.84
CA ILE A 23 -7.72 35.87 -44.53
C ILE A 23 -8.58 35.25 -43.42
N HIS A 24 -9.90 35.36 -43.49
CA HIS A 24 -10.80 34.78 -42.50
C HIS A 24 -10.79 33.25 -42.54
N VAL A 25 -10.70 32.66 -43.74
CA VAL A 25 -10.61 31.20 -43.92
C VAL A 25 -9.28 30.68 -43.39
N LYS A 26 -8.16 31.36 -43.70
CA LYS A 26 -6.83 30.98 -43.20
C LYS A 26 -6.75 31.00 -41.68
N ARG A 27 -7.31 32.04 -41.05
CA ARG A 27 -7.35 32.16 -39.57
C ARG A 27 -8.22 31.06 -38.95
N ALA A 28 -9.43 30.85 -39.47
CA ALA A 28 -10.33 29.80 -38.97
C ALA A 28 -9.70 28.39 -39.11
N MET A 29 -9.07 28.10 -40.26
CA MET A 29 -8.37 26.83 -40.46
C MET A 29 -7.20 26.64 -39.47
N ASN A 30 -6.42 27.69 -39.21
CA ASN A 30 -5.33 27.63 -38.24
C ASN A 30 -5.83 27.39 -36.81
N GLU A 31 -6.91 28.07 -36.40
CA GLU A 31 -7.53 27.88 -35.09
C GLU A 31 -8.09 26.47 -34.93
N ILE A 32 -8.78 25.93 -35.95
CA ILE A 32 -9.29 24.55 -35.94
C ILE A 32 -8.14 23.54 -35.80
N ASN A 33 -7.06 23.72 -36.56
CA ASN A 33 -5.90 22.84 -36.50
C ASN A 33 -5.18 22.94 -35.15
N ALA A 34 -5.05 24.14 -34.59
CA ALA A 34 -4.48 24.34 -33.26
C ALA A 34 -5.35 23.67 -32.19
N ALA A 35 -6.66 23.88 -32.21
CA ALA A 35 -7.61 23.26 -31.28
C ALA A 35 -7.62 21.73 -31.39
N ALA A 36 -7.57 21.17 -32.61
CA ALA A 36 -7.48 19.74 -32.82
C ALA A 36 -6.19 19.15 -32.22
N ARG A 37 -5.04 19.80 -32.43
CA ARG A 37 -3.76 19.40 -31.83
C ARG A 37 -3.79 19.48 -30.31
N LEU A 38 -4.32 20.58 -29.76
CA LEU A 38 -4.47 20.76 -28.31
C LEU A 38 -5.37 19.69 -27.69
N ARG A 39 -6.48 19.33 -28.37
CA ARG A 39 -7.38 18.28 -27.90
C ARG A 39 -6.70 16.91 -27.85
N VAL A 40 -5.91 16.56 -28.87
CA VAL A 40 -5.15 15.31 -28.88
C VAL A 40 -4.14 15.31 -27.74
N ALA A 41 -3.35 16.38 -27.59
CA ALA A 41 -2.37 16.48 -26.51
C ALA A 41 -3.02 16.42 -25.11
N ALA A 42 -4.18 17.05 -24.92
CA ALA A 42 -4.92 17.01 -23.67
C ALA A 42 -5.44 15.60 -23.34
N ASN A 43 -5.95 14.88 -24.34
CA ASN A 43 -6.42 13.50 -24.17
C ASN A 43 -5.26 12.55 -23.82
N GLU A 44 -4.14 12.64 -24.54
CA GLU A 44 -2.95 11.83 -24.25
C GLU A 44 -2.40 12.11 -22.86
N LYS A 45 -2.37 13.39 -22.45
CA LYS A 45 -1.95 13.77 -21.09
C LYS A 45 -2.89 13.22 -20.02
N ALA A 46 -4.21 13.32 -20.21
CA ALA A 46 -5.19 12.79 -19.28
C ALA A 46 -5.11 11.26 -19.15
N GLU A 47 -4.87 10.56 -20.27
CA GLU A 47 -4.68 9.12 -20.27
C GLU A 47 -3.38 8.71 -19.55
N ALA A 48 -2.29 9.44 -19.78
CA ALA A 48 -1.04 9.22 -19.06
C ALA A 48 -1.19 9.43 -17.54
N GLU A 49 -1.87 10.50 -17.13
CA GLU A 49 -2.17 10.77 -15.70
C GLU A 49 -3.03 9.66 -15.09
N LYS A 50 -4.05 9.18 -15.82
CA LYS A 50 -4.88 8.06 -15.38
C LYS A 50 -4.06 6.78 -15.18
N ILE A 51 -3.19 6.44 -16.13
CA ILE A 51 -2.33 5.24 -16.04
C ILE A 51 -1.39 5.37 -14.84
N LEU A 52 -0.75 6.53 -14.65
CA LEU A 52 0.12 6.78 -13.49
C LEU A 52 -0.63 6.60 -12.17
N GLN A 53 -1.84 7.15 -12.06
CA GLN A 53 -2.63 7.06 -10.84
C GLN A 53 -3.06 5.63 -10.54
N ILE A 54 -3.51 4.88 -11.54
CA ILE A 54 -3.89 3.46 -11.40
C ILE A 54 -2.66 2.65 -10.96
N LYS A 55 -1.52 2.81 -11.65
CA LYS A 55 -0.30 2.06 -11.32
C LYS A 55 0.21 2.35 -9.92
N LYS A 56 0.10 3.60 -9.46
CA LYS A 56 0.41 3.98 -8.09
C LYS A 56 -0.53 3.29 -7.09
N ALA A 57 -1.83 3.31 -7.35
CA ALA A 57 -2.81 2.66 -6.48
C ALA A 57 -2.64 1.14 -6.43
N GLU A 58 -2.36 0.49 -7.57
CA GLU A 58 -2.02 -0.93 -7.66
C GLU A 58 -0.78 -1.26 -6.82
N GLY A 59 0.30 -0.48 -6.97
CA GLY A 59 1.53 -0.67 -6.20
C GLY A 59 1.34 -0.46 -4.69
N GLU A 60 0.54 0.53 -4.28
CA GLU A 60 0.21 0.75 -2.86
C GLU A 60 -0.62 -0.41 -2.28
N ALA A 61 -1.57 -0.95 -3.05
CA ALA A 61 -2.38 -2.10 -2.63
C ALA A 61 -1.52 -3.36 -2.51
N GLU A 62 -0.67 -3.63 -3.50
CA GLU A 62 0.24 -4.78 -3.50
C GLU A 62 1.25 -4.70 -2.35
N SER A 63 1.82 -3.52 -2.09
CA SER A 63 2.73 -3.30 -0.97
C SER A 63 2.07 -3.61 0.38
N LYS A 64 0.84 -3.12 0.60
CA LYS A 64 0.06 -3.43 1.82
C LYS A 64 -0.25 -4.92 1.94
N TYR A 65 -0.62 -5.57 0.83
CA TYR A 65 -0.88 -7.00 0.80
C TYR A 65 0.37 -7.81 1.18
N LEU A 66 1.52 -7.52 0.57
CA LEU A 66 2.79 -8.18 0.87
C LEU A 66 3.24 -7.92 2.32
N SER A 67 3.05 -6.70 2.83
CA SER A 67 3.32 -6.37 4.23
C SER A 67 2.44 -7.19 5.20
N GLY A 68 1.14 -7.29 4.91
CA GLY A 68 0.21 -8.11 5.70
C GLY A 68 0.56 -9.60 5.66
N LEU A 69 0.94 -10.11 4.48
CA LEU A 69 1.41 -11.49 4.32
C LEU A 69 2.70 -11.75 5.09
N GLY A 70 3.65 -10.81 5.06
CA GLY A 70 4.89 -10.87 5.82
C GLY A 70 4.63 -10.92 7.32
N LEU A 71 3.74 -10.06 7.83
CA LEU A 71 3.35 -10.05 9.24
C LEU A 71 2.65 -11.34 9.65
N ALA A 72 1.75 -11.87 8.82
CA ALA A 72 1.08 -13.14 9.09
C ALA A 72 2.08 -14.31 9.16
N ARG A 73 3.02 -14.38 8.21
CA ARG A 73 4.09 -15.38 8.21
C ARG A 73 5.02 -15.24 9.42
N GLN A 74 5.38 -14.02 9.79
CA GLN A 74 6.17 -13.75 11.00
C GLN A 74 5.43 -14.23 12.25
N ARG A 75 4.13 -13.92 12.39
CA ARG A 75 3.31 -14.39 13.51
C ARG A 75 3.24 -15.91 13.58
N GLN A 76 3.08 -16.57 12.43
CA GLN A 76 3.10 -18.03 12.34
C GLN A 76 4.43 -18.60 12.85
N ALA A 77 5.55 -18.08 12.35
CA ALA A 77 6.88 -18.52 12.78
C ALA A 77 7.14 -18.30 14.28
N ILE A 78 6.62 -17.21 14.85
CA ILE A 78 6.70 -16.94 16.30
C ILE A 78 5.91 -18.00 17.09
N VAL A 79 4.66 -18.28 16.69
CA VAL A 79 3.81 -19.26 17.37
C VAL A 79 4.43 -20.66 17.30
N ASP A 80 4.92 -21.05 16.12
CA ASP A 80 5.57 -22.34 15.92
C ASP A 80 6.84 -22.46 16.77
N GLY A 81 7.70 -21.43 16.78
CA GLY A 81 8.91 -21.41 17.61
C GLY A 81 8.62 -21.43 19.11
N LEU A 82 7.56 -20.75 19.56
CA LEU A 82 7.14 -20.78 20.98
C LEU A 82 6.63 -22.16 21.36
N ARG A 83 5.83 -22.80 20.50
CA ARG A 83 5.34 -24.17 20.70
C ARG A 83 6.51 -25.14 20.85
N ASP A 84 7.47 -25.09 19.94
CA ASP A 84 8.66 -25.94 19.98
C ASP A 84 9.48 -25.70 21.25
N SER A 85 9.61 -24.43 21.66
CA SER A 85 10.31 -24.07 22.91
C SER A 85 9.60 -24.62 24.16
N VAL A 86 8.26 -24.56 24.21
CA VAL A 86 7.48 -25.10 25.32
C VAL A 86 7.58 -26.63 25.39
N LEU A 87 7.53 -27.31 24.25
CA LEU A 87 7.69 -28.77 24.17
C LEU A 87 9.10 -29.19 24.62
N ALA A 88 10.15 -28.56 24.07
CA ALA A 88 11.52 -28.86 24.45
C ALA A 88 11.80 -28.63 25.94
N PHE A 89 11.25 -27.56 26.53
CA PHE A 89 11.42 -27.31 27.96
C PHE A 89 10.68 -28.35 28.82
N SER A 90 9.46 -28.72 28.42
CA SER A 90 8.67 -29.75 29.11
C SER A 90 9.32 -31.13 29.06
N GLU A 91 10.06 -31.47 28.00
CA GLU A 91 10.80 -32.73 27.88
C GLU A 91 12.08 -32.75 28.72
N ASN A 92 12.80 -31.62 28.79
CA ASN A 92 14.09 -31.53 29.47
C ASN A 92 14.00 -31.31 30.98
N VAL A 93 12.85 -30.82 31.48
CA VAL A 93 12.63 -30.58 32.92
C VAL A 93 11.54 -31.52 33.43
N PRO A 94 11.91 -32.59 34.17
CA PRO A 94 10.94 -33.55 34.68
C PRO A 94 9.98 -32.88 35.68
N GLY A 95 8.67 -33.05 35.46
CA GLY A 95 7.63 -32.60 36.39
C GLY A 95 7.01 -31.23 36.09
N THR A 96 7.48 -30.50 35.07
CA THR A 96 6.83 -29.26 34.61
C THR A 96 5.78 -29.54 33.55
N SER A 97 4.60 -28.94 33.69
CA SER A 97 3.58 -28.97 32.65
C SER A 97 3.77 -27.82 31.66
N PRO A 98 3.24 -27.92 30.42
CA PRO A 98 3.23 -26.81 29.47
C PRO A 98 2.58 -25.52 30.02
N ARG A 99 1.66 -25.63 30.99
CA ARG A 99 1.06 -24.48 31.66
C ARG A 99 2.07 -23.75 32.54
N ASP A 100 2.89 -24.49 33.29
CA ASP A 100 3.91 -23.89 34.18
C ASP A 100 4.98 -23.14 33.36
N VAL A 101 5.33 -23.66 32.19
CA VAL A 101 6.25 -23.00 31.25
C VAL A 101 5.65 -21.71 30.70
N MET A 102 4.38 -21.74 30.29
CA MET A 102 3.66 -20.54 29.81
C MET A 102 3.56 -19.47 30.91
N ASP A 103 3.27 -19.86 32.15
CA ASP A 103 3.19 -18.93 33.28
C ASP A 103 4.55 -18.26 33.56
N MET A 104 5.66 -19.01 33.47
CA MET A 104 7.01 -18.44 33.59
C MET A 104 7.35 -17.48 32.44
N VAL A 105 6.95 -17.80 31.20
CA VAL A 105 7.13 -16.92 30.04
C VAL A 105 6.34 -15.61 30.20
N LEU A 106 5.10 -15.68 30.70
CA LEU A 106 4.27 -14.49 30.96
C LEU A 106 4.90 -13.57 32.02
N VAL A 107 5.42 -14.14 33.12
CA VAL A 107 6.13 -13.38 34.15
C VAL A 107 7.40 -12.73 33.58
N THR A 108 8.15 -13.44 32.74
CA THR A 108 9.36 -12.88 32.09
C THR A 108 9.01 -11.73 31.15
N GLN A 109 7.98 -11.90 30.31
CA GLN A 109 7.51 -10.85 29.40
C GLN A 109 7.00 -9.61 30.16
N TYR A 110 6.34 -9.81 31.30
CA TYR A 110 5.93 -8.73 32.18
C TYR A 110 7.13 -7.93 32.70
N PHE A 111 8.21 -8.58 33.13
CA PHE A 111 9.42 -7.86 33.55
C PHE A 111 10.17 -7.19 32.40
N ASP A 112 10.25 -7.83 31.23
CA ASP A 112 10.87 -7.23 30.05
C ASP A 112 10.11 -5.98 29.58
N THR A 113 8.78 -6.04 29.56
CA THR A 113 7.95 -4.86 29.24
C THR A 113 8.12 -3.74 30.27
N ILE A 114 8.17 -4.05 31.57
CA ILE A 114 8.49 -3.06 32.61
C ILE A 114 9.88 -2.45 32.40
N LYS A 115 10.88 -3.26 32.08
CA LYS A 115 12.24 -2.79 31.82
C LYS A 115 12.29 -1.87 30.60
N GLU A 116 11.60 -2.22 29.51
CA GLU A 116 11.55 -1.43 28.28
C GLU A 116 10.81 -0.10 28.48
N ILE A 117 9.69 -0.13 29.22
CA ILE A 117 8.96 1.08 29.65
C ILE A 117 9.85 1.96 30.55
N GLY A 118 10.58 1.37 31.49
CA GLY A 118 11.51 2.08 32.39
C GLY A 118 12.74 2.65 31.69
N ALA A 119 13.20 2.01 30.62
CA ALA A 119 14.33 2.48 29.80
C ALA A 119 13.93 3.61 28.83
N SER A 120 12.65 3.71 28.45
CA SER A 120 12.13 4.80 27.65
C SER A 120 12.00 6.09 28.48
N SER A 121 12.94 7.03 28.32
CA SER A 121 13.05 8.25 29.13
C SER A 121 11.88 9.26 29.02
N LYS A 122 10.80 8.96 28.29
CA LYS A 122 9.59 9.80 28.17
C LYS A 122 8.45 9.28 29.07
N SER A 123 8.78 9.06 30.34
CA SER A 123 7.92 8.48 31.37
C SER A 123 6.54 9.15 31.45
N SER A 124 5.50 8.44 31.02
CA SER A 124 4.17 8.59 31.63
C SER A 124 4.20 7.73 32.87
N ALA A 125 3.89 8.31 34.04
CA ALA A 125 3.88 7.56 35.29
C ALA A 125 2.84 6.44 35.21
N VAL A 126 3.29 5.20 34.98
CA VAL A 126 2.44 4.01 35.00
C VAL A 126 2.44 3.46 36.43
N PHE A 127 1.31 3.61 37.12
CA PHE A 127 1.10 2.98 38.43
C PHE A 127 0.97 1.47 38.24
N ILE A 128 2.03 0.74 38.58
CA ILE A 128 2.02 -0.71 38.60
C ILE A 128 1.59 -1.15 40.02
N PRO A 129 0.44 -1.83 40.19
CA PRO A 129 0.08 -2.40 41.47
C PRO A 129 1.13 -3.45 41.85
N HIS A 130 1.92 -3.18 42.88
CA HIS A 130 2.98 -4.06 43.38
C HIS A 130 2.47 -4.73 44.66
N GLY A 131 1.87 -5.90 44.50
CA GLY A 131 1.47 -6.77 45.60
C GLY A 131 1.50 -8.22 45.13
N PRO A 132 1.70 -9.21 46.03
CA PRO A 132 1.73 -10.63 45.65
C PRO A 132 0.45 -11.13 44.94
N GLY A 133 -0.68 -10.42 45.11
CA GLY A 133 -1.94 -10.67 44.41
C GLY A 133 -2.10 -9.97 43.06
N ALA A 134 -1.27 -8.96 42.75
CA ALA A 134 -1.47 -8.11 41.59
C ALA A 134 -1.31 -8.86 40.25
N VAL A 135 -0.42 -9.84 40.18
CA VAL A 135 -0.26 -10.67 38.97
C VAL A 135 -1.49 -11.55 38.75
N LYS A 136 -2.10 -12.08 39.82
CA LYS A 136 -3.33 -12.86 39.75
C LYS A 136 -4.52 -11.98 39.35
N ASP A 137 -4.58 -10.76 39.87
CA ASP A 137 -5.63 -9.79 39.53
C ASP A 137 -5.52 -9.32 38.07
N VAL A 138 -4.31 -9.03 37.58
CA VAL A 138 -4.07 -8.70 36.17
C VAL A 138 -4.43 -9.87 35.26
N ALA A 139 -4.02 -11.09 35.62
CA ALA A 139 -4.37 -12.30 34.85
C ALA A 139 -5.89 -12.57 34.83
N SER A 140 -6.59 -12.28 35.94
CA SER A 140 -8.05 -12.40 36.02
C SER A 140 -8.75 -11.35 35.14
N GLN A 141 -8.30 -10.09 35.20
CA GLN A 141 -8.87 -8.99 34.42
C GLN A 141 -8.69 -9.18 32.91
N ILE A 142 -7.53 -9.67 32.47
CA ILE A 142 -7.30 -10.00 31.05
C ILE A 142 -8.25 -11.11 30.58
N ARG A 143 -8.47 -12.13 31.42
CA ARG A 143 -9.36 -13.25 31.11
C ARG A 143 -10.83 -12.82 31.04
N GLU A 144 -11.29 -12.01 31.99
CA GLU A 144 -12.65 -11.46 31.99
C GLU A 144 -12.88 -10.51 30.82
N GLY A 145 -11.91 -9.66 30.47
CA GLY A 145 -12.00 -8.78 29.30
C GLY A 145 -12.13 -9.54 27.98
N LEU A 146 -11.42 -10.67 27.82
CA LEU A 146 -11.54 -11.53 26.65
C LEU A 146 -12.90 -12.26 26.59
N LEU A 147 -13.39 -12.79 27.71
CA LEU A 147 -14.69 -13.46 27.79
C LEU A 147 -15.86 -12.50 27.57
N GLN A 148 -15.74 -11.25 28.02
CA GLN A 148 -16.75 -10.23 27.80
C GLN A 148 -16.73 -9.68 26.36
N ALA A 149 -15.58 -9.70 25.69
CA ALA A 149 -15.51 -9.41 24.26
C ALA A 149 -16.19 -10.50 23.41
N GLU A 150 -16.08 -11.77 23.79
CA GLU A 150 -16.81 -12.87 23.13
C GLU A 150 -18.33 -12.80 23.35
N SER A 151 -18.80 -12.37 24.53
CA SER A 151 -20.24 -12.28 24.81
C SER A 151 -20.95 -11.09 24.14
N ILE A 152 -20.21 -10.11 23.65
CA ILE A 152 -20.75 -8.94 22.92
C ILE A 152 -20.88 -9.23 21.40
N GLN A 153 -20.31 -10.32 20.89
CA GLN A 153 -20.39 -10.69 19.46
C GLN A 153 -21.61 -11.54 19.07
N HIS A 154 -22.61 -11.69 19.96
CA HIS A 154 -23.88 -12.36 19.67
C HIS A 154 -25.08 -11.42 19.78
#